data_AF-A0AAV1ZGS5-F1
#
_entry.id   AF-A0AAV1ZGS5-F1
#
_cell.length_a   1.000
_cell.length_b   1.000
_cell.length_c   1.000
_cell.angle_alpha   90.00
_cell.angle_beta   90.00
_cell.angle_gamma   90.00
#
_symmetry.space_group_name_H-M   'P 1'
#
loop_
_entity.id
_entity.type
_entity.pdbx_description
1 polymer ?
#
loop_
_entity_poly.entity_id
_entity_poly.type
_entity_poly.pdbx_seq_one_letter_code
_entity_poly.pdbx_strand_id
1 'polypeptide(L)'
;MKSLLLCAVFAFVHFGIVFTLGYNTQSTPGTTTETHSKVCKQTVSEQYGLIHSPNFPEKYPRYSRCQYLVEKYSPDACDVKLTIHTFEVTRMAFTNCSEDFLEIQDGTKRFRICGDLPRGTKKFLSFPPDSDKLEFNFRSTFHQKNGFEIEVKQLPFSCRKRVTTTPATTRTSVPCTRTVTGRQGFLRFPDGEDGASDRCTYTIRRSEPRACLLQMDFTTFEVPQSSECNQDHLLLPDGQKLCGVLGGNRKYIEFPSSTDELVITSVGPSNSFNIQVTQLPGPCDLSAASNFTGTVPSGGRFTNRKNKMNSFLIKKSGNIFPEKSGNINHIRDS
;
A
#
# COMPACT_ATOMS: atom_id res chain seq x y z
N MET A 1 -41.99 -44.22 -46.85
CA MET A 1 -42.75 -45.39 -47.36
C MET A 1 -41.80 -46.57 -47.48
N LYS A 2 -42.07 -47.66 -46.72
CA LYS A 2 -41.75 -49.09 -46.96
C LYS A 2 -40.26 -49.44 -47.26
N SER A 3 -39.61 -50.46 -46.71
CA SER A 3 -40.03 -51.71 -46.06
C SER A 3 -38.84 -52.32 -45.32
N LEU A 4 -39.13 -53.03 -44.23
CA LEU A 4 -38.26 -53.97 -43.53
C LEU A 4 -37.97 -55.23 -44.38
N LEU A 5 -36.99 -56.00 -43.88
CA LEU A 5 -36.89 -57.47 -43.81
C LEU A 5 -35.91 -58.15 -44.81
N LEU A 6 -34.77 -58.70 -44.32
CA LEU A 6 -34.65 -60.11 -43.90
C LEU A 6 -33.21 -60.46 -43.44
N CYS A 7 -33.14 -61.30 -42.40
CA CYS A 7 -31.95 -62.01 -41.94
C CYS A 7 -31.48 -63.06 -42.97
N ALA A 8 -30.16 -63.24 -43.09
CA ALA A 8 -29.56 -64.50 -43.50
C ALA A 8 -28.21 -64.69 -42.78
N VAL A 9 -28.14 -65.74 -41.97
CA VAL A 9 -26.91 -66.26 -41.36
C VAL A 9 -26.37 -67.32 -42.31
N PHE A 10 -25.12 -67.16 -42.76
CA PHE A 10 -24.35 -68.27 -43.34
C PHE A 10 -22.92 -68.23 -42.78
N ALA A 11 -22.53 -69.33 -42.16
CA ALA A 11 -21.18 -69.63 -41.75
C ALA A 11 -20.52 -70.50 -42.85
N PHE A 12 -19.32 -70.15 -43.30
CA PHE A 12 -18.36 -71.09 -43.87
C PHE A 12 -16.92 -70.58 -43.66
N VAL A 13 -16.00 -71.54 -43.61
CA VAL A 13 -14.69 -71.51 -42.94
C VAL A 13 -13.52 -71.39 -43.94
N HIS A 14 -12.52 -70.56 -43.58
CA HIS A 14 -11.08 -70.49 -43.92
C HIS A 14 -10.57 -70.66 -45.38
N PHE A 15 -9.98 -69.60 -45.97
CA PHE A 15 -8.52 -69.38 -46.19
C PHE A 15 -8.24 -68.18 -47.13
N GLY A 16 -7.39 -67.22 -46.72
CA GLY A 16 -6.56 -66.42 -47.64
C GLY A 16 -7.03 -65.03 -48.13
N ILE A 17 -6.30 -64.00 -47.69
CA ILE A 17 -6.05 -62.68 -48.34
C ILE A 17 -7.06 -61.52 -48.08
N VAL A 18 -6.78 -60.82 -46.97
CA VAL A 18 -6.74 -59.37 -46.71
C VAL A 18 -7.63 -58.43 -47.58
N PHE A 19 -8.67 -57.88 -46.96
CA PHE A 19 -9.10 -56.49 -47.20
C PHE A 19 -9.20 -55.75 -45.86
N THR A 20 -8.45 -54.66 -45.79
CA THR A 20 -8.24 -53.79 -44.64
C THR A 20 -9.50 -53.01 -44.25
N LEU A 21 -9.93 -53.16 -43.00
CA LEU A 21 -10.49 -52.05 -42.22
C LEU A 21 -9.68 -51.96 -40.94
N GLY A 22 -8.48 -51.39 -41.05
CA GLY A 22 -7.76 -50.91 -39.89
C GLY A 22 -8.62 -49.80 -39.26
N TYR A 23 -9.27 -50.11 -38.15
CA TYR A 23 -9.78 -49.06 -37.28
C TYR A 23 -8.56 -48.30 -36.80
N ASN A 24 -8.35 -47.13 -37.38
CA ASN A 24 -7.37 -46.17 -36.93
C ASN A 24 -7.86 -45.71 -35.56
N THR A 25 -7.42 -46.35 -34.48
CA THR A 25 -7.39 -45.70 -33.18
C THR A 25 -6.26 -44.68 -33.27
N GLN A 26 -6.52 -43.63 -34.03
CA GLN A 26 -5.81 -42.39 -33.85
C GLN A 26 -6.17 -42.00 -32.42
N SER A 27 -5.28 -42.32 -31.49
CA SER A 27 -5.15 -41.58 -30.27
C SER A 27 -4.90 -40.15 -30.73
N THR A 28 -5.99 -39.41 -30.96
CA THR A 28 -6.00 -37.99 -30.74
C THR A 28 -5.23 -37.79 -29.44
N PRO A 29 -4.25 -36.87 -29.38
CA PRO A 29 -3.90 -36.32 -28.10
C PRO A 29 -5.19 -35.68 -27.62
N GLY A 30 -6.00 -36.47 -26.89
CA GLY A 30 -6.98 -35.93 -25.99
C GLY A 30 -6.14 -35.02 -25.14
N THR A 31 -6.32 -33.72 -25.35
CA THR A 31 -5.86 -32.70 -24.42
C THR A 31 -6.41 -33.17 -23.09
N THR A 32 -5.57 -33.86 -22.32
CA THR A 32 -5.76 -34.03 -20.90
C THR A 32 -5.85 -32.60 -20.43
N THR A 33 -7.07 -32.16 -20.18
CA THR A 33 -7.35 -30.91 -19.48
C THR A 33 -6.76 -31.13 -18.11
N GLU A 34 -5.45 -30.88 -18.00
CA GLU A 34 -4.73 -30.96 -16.76
C GLU A 34 -5.43 -30.01 -15.81
N THR A 35 -6.20 -30.60 -14.90
CA THR A 35 -6.74 -29.97 -13.72
C THR A 35 -5.56 -29.80 -12.77
N HIS A 36 -4.59 -28.98 -13.17
CA HIS A 36 -3.35 -28.79 -12.44
C HIS A 36 -3.63 -27.87 -11.24
N SER A 37 -4.19 -28.46 -10.17
CA SER A 37 -4.24 -27.86 -8.85
C SER A 37 -2.80 -27.50 -8.45
N LYS A 38 -2.55 -26.21 -8.23
CA LYS A 38 -1.22 -25.72 -7.88
C LYS A 38 -1.15 -25.44 -6.39
N VAL A 39 -0.28 -26.16 -5.70
CA VAL A 39 0.18 -25.78 -4.36
C VAL A 39 1.40 -24.88 -4.53
N CYS A 40 1.41 -23.71 -3.89
CA CYS A 40 2.56 -22.83 -3.96
C CYS A 40 2.89 -22.22 -2.60
N LYS A 41 4.17 -21.88 -2.41
CA LYS A 41 4.68 -21.23 -1.21
C LYS A 41 5.66 -20.14 -1.59
N GLN A 42 5.56 -19.00 -0.91
CA GLN A 42 6.51 -17.91 -1.07
C GLN A 42 6.75 -17.23 0.27
N THR A 43 8.00 -16.88 0.55
CA THR A 43 8.39 -16.17 1.77
C THR A 43 9.04 -14.83 1.41
N VAL A 44 8.67 -13.78 2.13
CA VAL A 44 9.31 -12.46 2.09
C VAL A 44 9.94 -12.22 3.46
N SER A 45 11.25 -12.39 3.55
CA SER A 45 12.04 -12.16 4.78
C SER A 45 12.70 -10.77 4.80
N GLU A 46 12.81 -10.12 3.65
CA GLU A 46 13.43 -8.80 3.51
C GLU A 46 12.45 -7.67 3.83
N GLN A 47 12.98 -6.47 4.08
CA GLN A 47 12.16 -5.28 4.36
C GLN A 47 11.15 -4.98 3.23
N TYR A 48 11.50 -5.32 1.99
CA TYR A 48 10.67 -5.15 0.80
C TYR A 48 10.57 -6.47 0.04
N GLY A 49 9.41 -6.73 -0.55
CA GLY A 49 9.23 -7.87 -1.44
C GLY A 49 7.96 -7.75 -2.27
N LEU A 50 7.80 -8.67 -3.22
CA LEU A 50 6.60 -8.80 -4.04
C LEU A 50 6.00 -10.17 -3.79
N ILE A 51 4.69 -10.24 -3.56
CA ILE A 51 3.93 -11.50 -3.60
C ILE A 51 3.03 -11.48 -4.83
N HIS A 52 2.98 -12.60 -5.54
CA HIS A 52 2.15 -12.71 -6.73
C HIS A 52 1.37 -14.03 -6.76
N SER A 53 0.21 -14.01 -7.40
CA SER A 53 -0.54 -15.21 -7.68
C SER A 53 0.27 -16.15 -8.58
N PRO A 54 0.08 -17.48 -8.49
CA PRO A 54 0.77 -18.41 -9.38
C PRO A 54 0.55 -18.05 -10.84
N ASN A 55 1.62 -18.10 -11.63
CA ASN A 55 1.66 -17.78 -13.07
C ASN A 55 1.50 -16.30 -13.45
N PHE A 56 1.38 -15.38 -12.48
CA PHE A 56 1.30 -13.95 -12.77
C PHE A 56 2.43 -13.49 -13.74
N PRO A 57 2.15 -12.67 -14.78
CA PRO A 57 0.90 -11.93 -15.04
C PRO A 57 -0.21 -12.74 -15.73
N GLU A 58 0.03 -14.02 -16.06
CA GLU A 58 -0.98 -14.89 -16.62
C GLU A 58 -2.00 -15.34 -15.57
N LYS A 59 -3.11 -15.90 -16.04
CA LYS A 59 -4.20 -16.34 -15.17
C LYS A 59 -3.75 -17.39 -14.15
N TYR A 60 -4.17 -17.23 -12.89
CA TYR A 60 -3.87 -18.23 -11.86
C TYR A 60 -4.57 -19.57 -12.16
N PRO A 61 -3.95 -20.74 -11.83
CA PRO A 61 -4.59 -22.04 -12.03
C PRO A 61 -5.85 -22.23 -11.17
N ARG A 62 -6.75 -23.07 -11.66
CA ARG A 62 -7.90 -23.55 -10.91
C ARG A 62 -7.47 -24.39 -9.71
N TYR A 63 -8.27 -24.39 -8.65
CA TYR A 63 -8.03 -25.20 -7.44
C TYR A 63 -6.65 -24.97 -6.80
N SER A 64 -6.13 -23.74 -6.89
CA SER A 64 -4.86 -23.36 -6.31
C SER A 64 -4.96 -23.24 -4.79
N ARG A 65 -3.88 -23.63 -4.09
CA ARG A 65 -3.73 -23.49 -2.64
C ARG A 65 -2.33 -22.93 -2.37
N CYS A 66 -2.26 -21.62 -2.28
CA CYS A 66 -1.00 -20.91 -2.13
C CYS A 66 -0.89 -20.28 -0.76
N GLN A 67 0.27 -20.44 -0.13
CA GLN A 67 0.61 -19.85 1.17
C GLN A 67 1.73 -18.84 0.98
N TYR A 68 1.53 -17.62 1.44
CA TYR A 68 2.56 -16.59 1.45
C TYR A 68 2.87 -16.23 2.89
N LEU A 69 4.17 -16.10 3.19
CA LEU A 69 4.66 -15.78 4.51
C LEU A 69 5.48 -14.50 4.43
N VAL A 70 5.17 -13.52 5.26
CA VAL A 70 6.07 -12.39 5.51
C VAL A 70 6.73 -12.66 6.86
N GLU A 71 8.04 -12.80 6.87
CA GLU A 71 8.84 -13.00 8.07
C GLU A 71 9.48 -11.66 8.45
N LYS A 72 9.44 -11.32 9.75
CA LYS A 72 10.01 -10.08 10.25
C LYS A 72 11.49 -9.98 9.85
N TYR A 73 11.81 -8.98 9.04
CA TYR A 73 13.21 -8.69 8.71
C TYR A 73 13.98 -8.09 9.91
N SER A 74 13.24 -7.51 10.87
CA SER A 74 13.79 -6.86 12.06
C SER A 74 12.81 -6.98 13.25
N PRO A 75 13.31 -7.16 14.49
CA PRO A 75 12.48 -7.17 15.68
C PRO A 75 11.62 -5.92 15.88
N ASP A 76 12.05 -4.77 15.32
CA ASP A 76 11.36 -3.49 15.42
C ASP A 76 10.28 -3.28 14.32
N ALA A 77 10.09 -4.25 13.43
CA ALA A 77 9.10 -4.22 12.37
C ALA A 77 7.84 -5.01 12.74
N CYS A 78 6.88 -4.34 13.40
CA CYS A 78 5.60 -4.93 13.79
C CYS A 78 4.45 -4.63 12.83
N ASP A 79 4.60 -3.68 11.91
CA ASP A 79 3.60 -3.33 10.91
C ASP A 79 4.13 -3.55 9.48
N VAL A 80 3.21 -3.93 8.58
CA VAL A 80 3.45 -4.18 7.16
C VAL A 80 2.51 -3.32 6.33
N LYS A 81 3.05 -2.60 5.35
CA LYS A 81 2.27 -1.89 4.34
C LYS A 81 2.25 -2.72 3.05
N LEU A 82 1.06 -3.03 2.57
CA LEU A 82 0.82 -3.57 1.23
C LEU A 82 0.52 -2.45 0.25
N THR A 83 1.11 -2.50 -0.94
CA THR A 83 0.73 -1.67 -2.09
C THR A 83 0.26 -2.58 -3.22
N ILE A 84 -0.99 -2.44 -3.66
CA ILE A 84 -1.54 -3.23 -4.77
C ILE A 84 -1.00 -2.68 -6.09
N HIS A 85 -0.30 -3.50 -6.87
CA HIS A 85 0.05 -3.17 -8.26
C HIS A 85 -1.03 -3.66 -9.22
N THR A 86 -1.43 -4.91 -9.07
CA THR A 86 -2.54 -5.54 -9.78
C THR A 86 -3.29 -6.44 -8.81
N PHE A 87 -4.62 -6.45 -8.86
CA PHE A 87 -5.43 -7.40 -8.11
C PHE A 87 -6.74 -7.64 -8.84
N GLU A 88 -6.83 -8.81 -9.46
CA GLU A 88 -7.94 -9.30 -10.27
C GLU A 88 -8.22 -10.74 -9.82
N VAL A 89 -8.98 -10.88 -8.74
CA VAL A 89 -9.41 -12.17 -8.20
C VAL A 89 -10.91 -12.32 -8.48
N THR A 90 -11.39 -13.51 -8.83
CA THR A 90 -12.80 -13.65 -9.20
C THR A 90 -13.68 -13.30 -8.00
N ARG A 91 -14.72 -12.50 -8.25
CA ARG A 91 -15.78 -12.25 -7.28
C ARG A 91 -17.10 -12.70 -7.88
N MET A 92 -17.71 -13.71 -7.28
CA MET A 92 -19.08 -14.09 -7.59
C MET A 92 -20.03 -13.17 -6.81
N ALA A 93 -21.11 -12.72 -7.45
CA ALA A 93 -22.12 -11.89 -6.79
C ALA A 93 -22.68 -12.60 -5.55
N PHE A 94 -22.93 -11.85 -4.47
CA PHE A 94 -23.52 -12.35 -3.20
C PHE A 94 -22.70 -13.38 -2.40
N THR A 95 -21.45 -13.66 -2.76
CA THR A 95 -20.64 -14.71 -2.11
C THR A 95 -19.67 -14.22 -1.03
N ASN A 96 -19.57 -12.91 -0.75
CA ASN A 96 -18.64 -12.34 0.24
C ASN A 96 -17.21 -12.94 0.19
N CYS A 97 -16.69 -13.16 -1.02
CA CYS A 97 -15.38 -13.78 -1.25
C CYS A 97 -15.24 -15.21 -0.70
N SER A 98 -16.27 -16.05 -0.85
CA SER A 98 -16.23 -17.46 -0.47
C SER A 98 -15.59 -18.38 -1.52
N GLU A 99 -15.51 -17.94 -2.78
CA GLU A 99 -14.96 -18.70 -3.92
C GLU A 99 -13.45 -18.48 -4.05
N ASP A 100 -13.03 -17.64 -5.01
CA ASP A 100 -11.64 -17.22 -5.14
C ASP A 100 -11.37 -16.08 -4.15
N PHE A 101 -10.32 -16.23 -3.33
CA PHE A 101 -9.98 -15.21 -2.34
C PHE A 101 -8.50 -15.24 -1.97
N LEU A 102 -8.00 -14.07 -1.57
CA LEU A 102 -6.80 -13.95 -0.76
C LEU A 102 -7.23 -13.67 0.68
N GLU A 103 -6.97 -14.60 1.58
CA GLU A 103 -7.15 -14.43 3.02
C GLU A 103 -5.89 -13.81 3.61
N ILE A 104 -6.07 -12.74 4.38
CA ILE A 104 -5.01 -11.90 4.93
C ILE A 104 -5.10 -11.92 6.44
N GLN A 105 -3.99 -12.21 7.11
CA GLN A 105 -3.86 -12.03 8.55
C GLN A 105 -3.55 -10.56 8.90
N ASP A 106 -4.16 -10.05 9.96
CA ASP A 106 -3.88 -8.74 10.56
C ASP A 106 -3.95 -8.86 12.09
N GLY A 107 -2.79 -8.93 12.72
CA GLY A 107 -2.67 -9.29 14.12
C GLY A 107 -3.29 -10.66 14.39
N THR A 108 -4.30 -10.70 15.27
CA THR A 108 -5.06 -11.90 15.59
C THR A 108 -6.28 -12.13 14.69
N LYS A 109 -6.61 -11.18 13.80
CA LYS A 109 -7.77 -11.24 12.91
C LYS A 109 -7.35 -11.76 11.54
N ARG A 110 -8.33 -12.30 10.79
CA ARG A 110 -8.18 -12.67 9.38
C ARG A 110 -9.39 -12.15 8.60
N PHE A 111 -9.16 -11.71 7.37
CA PHE A 111 -10.22 -11.28 6.46
C PHE A 111 -9.90 -11.70 5.03
N ARG A 112 -10.92 -11.77 4.17
CA ARG A 112 -10.79 -12.19 2.77
C ARG A 112 -11.01 -11.01 1.83
N ILE A 113 -10.22 -10.97 0.78
CA ILE A 113 -10.39 -10.02 -0.33
C ILE A 113 -10.48 -10.77 -1.66
N CYS A 114 -11.33 -10.26 -2.54
CA CYS A 114 -11.56 -10.75 -3.89
C CYS A 114 -12.13 -9.62 -4.76
N GLY A 115 -12.28 -9.87 -6.06
CA GLY A 115 -12.69 -8.85 -7.03
C GLY A 115 -11.49 -8.10 -7.58
N ASP A 116 -11.78 -6.93 -8.15
CA ASP A 116 -10.77 -6.05 -8.73
C ASP A 116 -10.48 -4.91 -7.74
N LEU A 117 -9.21 -4.71 -7.38
CA LEU A 117 -8.81 -3.58 -6.54
C LEU A 117 -8.03 -2.54 -7.37
N PRO A 118 -8.27 -1.22 -7.15
CA PRO A 118 -7.52 -0.19 -7.86
C PRO A 118 -6.02 -0.28 -7.62
N ARG A 119 -5.23 -0.06 -8.67
CA ARG A 119 -3.77 0.11 -8.57
C ARG A 119 -3.43 1.23 -7.58
N GLY A 120 -2.47 0.98 -6.70
CA GLY A 120 -2.04 1.92 -5.67
C GLY A 120 -2.85 1.85 -4.38
N THR A 121 -3.88 0.99 -4.30
CA THR A 121 -4.56 0.70 -3.02
C THR A 121 -3.53 0.26 -1.98
N LYS A 122 -3.62 0.84 -0.78
CA LYS A 122 -2.72 0.52 0.34
C LYS A 122 -3.50 -0.15 1.47
N LYS A 123 -2.88 -1.14 2.11
CA LYS A 123 -3.38 -1.75 3.34
C LYS A 123 -2.25 -1.81 4.36
N PHE A 124 -2.58 -1.59 5.63
CA PHE A 124 -1.63 -1.68 6.74
C PHE A 124 -2.08 -2.84 7.63
N LEU A 125 -1.14 -3.71 7.95
CA LEU A 125 -1.36 -4.94 8.71
C LEU A 125 -0.37 -4.97 9.86
N SER A 126 -0.74 -5.58 10.97
CA SER A 126 0.17 -5.83 12.09
C SER A 126 0.58 -7.30 12.10
N PHE A 127 1.82 -7.59 12.48
CA PHE A 127 2.21 -8.95 12.85
C PHE A 127 1.39 -9.40 14.08
N PRO A 128 1.07 -10.70 14.21
CA PRO A 128 0.46 -11.22 15.42
C PRO A 128 1.36 -10.94 16.65
N PRO A 129 0.79 -10.66 17.84
CA PRO A 129 1.58 -10.29 19.02
C PRO A 129 2.65 -11.32 19.40
N ASP A 130 2.35 -12.59 19.19
CA ASP A 130 3.20 -13.73 19.58
C ASP A 130 3.85 -14.41 18.36
N SER A 131 4.02 -13.68 17.25
CA SER A 131 4.56 -14.21 16.00
C SER A 131 5.51 -13.22 15.32
N ASP A 132 6.55 -13.77 14.68
CA ASP A 132 7.42 -13.09 13.73
C ASP A 132 6.98 -13.29 12.27
N LYS A 133 5.85 -13.96 12.08
CA LYS A 133 5.28 -14.36 10.80
C LYS A 133 3.89 -13.77 10.61
N LEU A 134 3.66 -13.22 9.41
CA LEU A 134 2.37 -12.78 8.92
C LEU A 134 1.97 -13.65 7.72
N GLU A 135 0.80 -14.27 7.77
CA GLU A 135 0.40 -15.29 6.80
C GLU A 135 -0.73 -14.84 5.88
N PHE A 136 -0.59 -15.17 4.60
CA PHE A 136 -1.59 -14.96 3.56
C PHE A 136 -1.90 -16.29 2.88
N ASN A 137 -3.17 -16.53 2.57
CA ASN A 137 -3.61 -17.77 1.93
C ASN A 137 -4.48 -17.47 0.71
N PHE A 138 -3.99 -17.81 -0.48
CA PHE A 138 -4.76 -17.71 -1.71
C PHE A 138 -5.40 -19.05 -2.06
N ARG A 139 -6.71 -19.02 -2.31
CA ARG A 139 -7.46 -20.16 -2.80
C ARG A 139 -8.23 -19.78 -4.06
N SER A 140 -8.22 -20.67 -5.03
CA SER A 140 -9.08 -20.57 -6.22
C SER A 140 -9.94 -21.82 -6.38
N THR A 141 -11.08 -21.68 -7.04
CA THR A 141 -11.98 -22.77 -7.42
C THR A 141 -11.88 -22.98 -8.94
N PHE A 142 -12.95 -22.77 -9.69
CA PHE A 142 -13.00 -23.05 -11.13
C PHE A 142 -12.77 -21.81 -12.01
N HIS A 143 -12.97 -20.61 -11.46
CA HIS A 143 -12.76 -19.37 -12.18
C HIS A 143 -11.28 -18.97 -12.19
N GLN A 144 -10.92 -18.13 -13.16
CA GLN A 144 -9.56 -17.66 -13.34
C GLN A 144 -9.57 -16.22 -13.86
N LYS A 145 -8.74 -15.39 -13.24
CA LYS A 145 -8.39 -14.03 -13.67
C LYS A 145 -6.87 -13.87 -13.62
N ASN A 146 -6.35 -12.71 -13.99
CA ASN A 146 -4.91 -12.44 -14.04
C ASN A 146 -4.26 -12.46 -12.64
N GLY A 147 -5.05 -12.46 -11.57
CA GLY A 147 -4.57 -12.64 -10.21
C GLY A 147 -3.99 -11.37 -9.64
N PHE A 148 -2.90 -11.45 -8.90
CA PHE A 148 -2.39 -10.31 -8.15
C PHE A 148 -0.87 -10.20 -8.18
N GLU A 149 -0.41 -8.96 -8.04
CA GLU A 149 0.95 -8.60 -7.64
C GLU A 149 0.83 -7.50 -6.58
N ILE A 150 1.40 -7.79 -5.41
CA ILE A 150 1.31 -6.94 -4.22
C ILE A 150 2.72 -6.69 -3.71
N GLU A 151 3.08 -5.42 -3.58
CA GLU A 151 4.28 -4.99 -2.89
C GLU A 151 4.07 -5.06 -1.38
N VAL A 152 4.98 -5.74 -0.71
CA VAL A 152 5.08 -5.85 0.74
C VAL A 152 6.22 -4.93 1.19
N LYS A 153 5.92 -4.01 2.11
CA LYS A 153 6.90 -3.17 2.79
C LYS A 153 6.76 -3.32 4.30
N GLN A 154 7.73 -3.94 4.95
CA GLN A 154 7.82 -3.99 6.41
C GLN A 154 8.27 -2.64 6.96
N LEU A 155 7.55 -2.10 7.93
CA LEU A 155 7.78 -0.75 8.45
C LEU A 155 8.76 -0.80 9.65
N PRO A 156 9.97 -0.23 9.54
CA PRO A 156 10.90 -0.14 10.68
C PRO A 156 10.30 0.66 11.84
N PHE A 157 10.67 0.30 13.07
CA PHE A 157 10.30 1.01 14.30
C PHE A 157 8.79 1.15 14.53
N SER A 158 8.00 0.20 14.02
CA SER A 158 6.54 0.18 14.13
C SER A 158 6.05 -0.57 15.38
N CYS A 159 6.93 -1.31 16.06
CA CYS A 159 6.59 -1.97 17.31
C CYS A 159 6.25 -0.95 18.41
N ARG A 160 5.11 -1.16 19.07
CA ARG A 160 4.78 -0.42 20.30
C ARG A 160 5.68 -0.91 21.42
N LYS A 161 6.49 -0.03 22.01
CA LYS A 161 7.17 -0.32 23.27
C LYS A 161 6.10 -0.54 24.34
N ARG A 162 6.01 -1.75 24.88
CA ARG A 162 5.30 -1.95 26.15
C ARG A 162 6.06 -1.18 27.22
N VAL A 163 5.48 -0.10 27.71
CA VAL A 163 5.87 0.43 29.02
C VAL A 163 5.46 -0.66 30.00
N THR A 164 6.43 -1.29 30.66
CA THR A 164 6.18 -2.24 31.74
C THR A 164 5.62 -1.46 32.92
N THR A 165 4.31 -1.25 32.95
CA THR A 165 3.61 -0.77 34.13
C THR A 165 3.20 -2.00 34.94
N THR A 166 3.78 -2.10 36.13
CA THR A 166 3.50 -3.06 37.20
C THR A 166 1.99 -3.26 37.39
N PRO A 167 1.50 -4.48 37.71
CA PRO A 167 0.07 -4.71 37.90
C PRO A 167 -0.41 -3.96 39.14
N ALA A 168 -1.18 -2.90 38.92
CA ALA A 168 -1.98 -2.26 39.95
C ALA A 168 -3.42 -2.14 39.44
N THR A 169 -4.29 -2.83 40.16
CA THR A 169 -5.74 -2.80 40.12
C THR A 169 -6.29 -1.38 40.16
N THR A 170 -6.85 -0.91 39.03
CA THR A 170 -8.05 -0.04 38.95
C THR A 170 -8.43 0.09 37.47
N ARG A 171 -9.72 -0.07 37.15
CA ARG A 171 -10.27 0.15 35.80
C ARG A 171 -10.19 1.64 35.49
N THR A 172 -9.10 2.07 34.86
CA THR A 172 -8.95 3.44 34.33
C THR A 172 -9.35 3.45 32.86
N SER A 173 -10.44 4.18 32.56
CA SER A 173 -10.87 4.54 31.20
C SER A 173 -9.67 5.01 30.38
N VAL A 174 -9.43 4.39 29.23
CA VAL A 174 -8.34 4.79 28.32
C VAL A 174 -8.60 6.24 27.89
N PRO A 175 -7.78 7.22 28.30
CA PRO A 175 -8.02 8.60 27.92
C PRO A 175 -7.80 8.74 26.41
N CYS A 176 -8.76 9.35 25.72
CA CYS A 176 -8.68 9.53 24.27
C CYS A 176 -7.70 10.64 23.85
N THR A 177 -7.31 11.49 24.79
CA THR A 177 -6.26 12.50 24.61
C THR A 177 -4.91 11.83 24.42
N ARG A 178 -4.18 12.25 23.38
CA ARG A 178 -2.94 11.58 22.99
C ARG A 178 -1.89 12.57 22.49
N THR A 179 -0.63 12.31 22.83
CA THR A 179 0.51 13.09 22.33
C THR A 179 1.39 12.23 21.44
N VAL A 180 1.72 12.74 20.25
CA VAL A 180 2.65 12.14 19.29
C VAL A 180 3.92 12.99 19.24
N THR A 181 5.03 12.46 19.73
CA THR A 181 6.35 13.13 19.72
C THR A 181 7.30 12.57 18.66
N GLY A 182 7.03 11.36 18.16
CA GLY A 182 7.84 10.72 17.14
C GLY A 182 7.58 11.28 15.74
N ARG A 183 8.54 11.04 14.82
CA ARG A 183 8.40 11.38 13.39
C ARG A 183 7.16 10.73 12.77
N GLN A 184 6.71 9.60 13.29
CA GLN A 184 5.47 8.95 12.89
C GLN A 184 4.61 8.60 14.10
N GLY A 185 3.30 8.51 13.89
CA GLY A 185 2.35 8.09 14.90
C GLY A 185 0.96 7.83 14.32
N PHE A 186 -0.01 7.67 15.21
CA PHE A 186 -1.41 7.47 14.84
C PHE A 186 -2.33 8.41 15.63
N LEU A 187 -3.47 8.79 15.07
CA LEU A 187 -4.58 9.40 15.79
C LEU A 187 -5.72 8.40 15.68
N ARG A 188 -6.16 7.85 16.81
CA ARG A 188 -7.20 6.83 16.85
C ARG A 188 -8.30 7.30 17.78
N PHE A 189 -9.53 7.28 17.29
CA PHE A 189 -10.68 7.39 18.16
C PHE A 189 -10.79 6.09 18.99
N PRO A 190 -11.16 6.15 20.29
CA PRO A 190 -11.30 4.95 21.12
C PRO A 190 -12.36 3.99 20.58
N ASP A 191 -12.03 2.70 20.51
CA ASP A 191 -12.98 1.64 20.12
C ASP A 191 -13.79 1.17 21.35
N GLY A 192 -15.10 1.50 21.41
CA GLY A 192 -16.14 0.70 22.10
C GLY A 192 -16.29 0.73 23.64
N GLU A 193 -17.57 0.64 24.05
CA GLU A 193 -18.22 0.39 25.36
C GLU A 193 -17.92 1.23 26.61
N ASP A 194 -16.76 1.88 26.78
CA ASP A 194 -16.47 2.64 28.02
C ASP A 194 -15.82 4.03 27.75
N GLY A 195 -16.10 4.65 26.60
CA GLY A 195 -15.48 5.93 26.27
C GLY A 195 -16.02 6.67 25.06
N ALA A 196 -17.33 6.89 25.00
CA ALA A 196 -17.93 7.95 24.20
C ALA A 196 -17.44 9.30 24.73
N SER A 197 -16.25 9.72 24.31
CA SER A 197 -15.71 11.02 24.72
C SER A 197 -16.23 12.08 23.75
N ASP A 198 -17.00 13.04 24.28
CA ASP A 198 -17.50 14.18 23.52
C ASP A 198 -16.38 14.99 22.86
N ARG A 199 -15.16 14.91 23.39
CA ARG A 199 -14.01 15.65 22.90
C ARG A 199 -12.69 14.93 23.17
N CYS A 200 -11.94 14.70 22.10
CA CYS A 200 -10.59 14.12 22.18
C CYS A 200 -9.55 15.06 21.60
N THR A 201 -8.47 15.29 22.34
CA THR A 201 -7.39 16.18 21.92
C THR A 201 -6.15 15.40 21.53
N TYR A 202 -5.66 15.63 20.32
CA TYR A 202 -4.44 15.03 19.80
C TYR A 202 -3.37 16.10 19.63
N THR A 203 -2.29 16.01 20.40
CA THR A 203 -1.16 16.94 20.33
C THR A 203 -0.02 16.29 19.56
N ILE A 204 0.40 16.87 18.45
CA ILE A 204 1.59 16.44 17.71
C ILE A 204 2.71 17.42 18.06
N ARG A 205 3.73 16.93 18.77
CA ARG A 205 4.95 17.69 19.07
C ARG A 205 5.96 17.48 17.96
N ARG A 206 6.59 18.56 17.51
CA ARG A 206 7.61 18.57 16.47
C ARG A 206 8.72 17.59 16.85
N SER A 207 8.95 16.58 16.03
CA SER A 207 9.92 15.51 16.33
C SER A 207 11.36 15.97 16.15
N GLU A 208 11.58 16.97 15.29
CA GLU A 208 12.88 17.55 14.99
C GLU A 208 12.70 18.96 14.38
N PRO A 209 13.67 19.89 14.49
CA PRO A 209 13.53 21.27 14.00
C PRO A 209 13.21 21.38 12.50
N ARG A 210 13.57 20.36 11.71
CA ARG A 210 13.31 20.31 10.27
C ARG A 210 11.94 19.75 9.90
N ALA A 211 11.17 19.20 10.85
CA ALA A 211 9.83 18.70 10.57
C ALA A 211 8.87 19.87 10.38
N CYS A 212 8.52 20.18 9.13
CA CYS A 212 7.75 21.37 8.75
C CYS A 212 6.35 21.03 8.24
N LEU A 213 6.13 19.78 7.79
CA LEU A 213 4.85 19.31 7.30
C LEU A 213 4.39 18.08 8.08
N LEU A 214 3.13 18.05 8.46
CA LEU A 214 2.44 16.88 8.99
C LEU A 214 1.62 16.25 7.86
N GLN A 215 2.07 15.12 7.34
CA GLN A 215 1.26 14.28 6.46
C GLN A 215 0.28 13.45 7.29
N MET A 216 -1.01 13.58 6.99
CA MET A 216 -2.10 12.78 7.54
C MET A 216 -2.59 11.79 6.49
N ASP A 217 -2.47 10.51 6.78
CA ASP A 217 -3.00 9.41 5.99
C ASP A 217 -4.23 8.82 6.68
N PHE A 218 -5.42 9.04 6.11
CA PHE A 218 -6.68 8.57 6.66
C PHE A 218 -6.82 7.07 6.36
N THR A 219 -6.29 6.21 7.25
CA THR A 219 -6.35 4.75 7.05
C THR A 219 -7.79 4.26 7.10
N THR A 220 -8.52 4.70 8.13
CA THR A 220 -9.98 4.66 8.21
C THR A 220 -10.45 6.01 8.74
N PHE A 221 -11.59 6.50 8.24
CA PHE A 221 -12.19 7.73 8.72
C PHE A 221 -13.68 7.70 8.38
N GLU A 222 -14.48 7.55 9.41
CA GLU A 222 -15.94 7.50 9.41
C GLU A 222 -16.42 8.39 10.55
N VAL A 223 -16.70 9.64 10.21
CA VAL A 223 -17.26 10.62 11.14
C VAL A 223 -18.66 10.97 10.66
N PRO A 224 -19.70 10.96 11.51
CA PRO A 224 -21.07 11.26 11.08
C PRO A 224 -21.15 12.56 10.26
N GLN A 225 -21.76 12.48 9.08
CA GLN A 225 -21.82 13.61 8.18
C GLN A 225 -22.95 14.58 8.58
N SER A 226 -22.63 15.87 8.67
CA SER A 226 -23.62 16.95 8.86
C SER A 226 -23.29 18.17 7.99
N SER A 227 -24.22 19.13 7.89
CA SER A 227 -23.96 20.40 7.21
C SER A 227 -22.75 21.11 7.83
N GLU A 228 -21.74 21.43 7.02
CA GLU A 228 -20.51 22.09 7.49
C GLU A 228 -19.79 21.36 8.63
N CYS A 229 -20.05 20.05 8.81
CA CYS A 229 -19.51 19.25 9.92
C CYS A 229 -19.72 19.92 11.29
N ASN A 230 -20.89 20.51 11.51
CA ASN A 230 -21.24 21.24 12.74
C ASN A 230 -21.60 20.35 13.94
N GLN A 231 -21.85 19.06 13.72
CA GLN A 231 -22.08 18.07 14.76
C GLN A 231 -20.74 17.38 15.08
N ASP A 232 -20.61 16.10 14.73
CA ASP A 232 -19.39 15.34 14.88
C ASP A 232 -18.36 15.75 13.83
N HIS A 233 -17.14 16.04 14.27
CA HIS A 233 -16.08 16.47 13.37
C HIS A 233 -14.68 16.28 13.95
N LEU A 234 -13.71 16.17 13.06
CA LEU A 234 -12.31 16.38 13.35
C LEU A 234 -11.93 17.83 13.00
N LEU A 235 -11.61 18.63 14.02
CA LEU A 235 -11.14 20.00 13.90
C LEU A 235 -9.62 20.02 13.73
N LEU A 236 -9.19 20.64 12.63
CA LEU A 236 -7.78 20.87 12.31
C LEU A 236 -7.29 22.22 12.87
N PRO A 237 -5.96 22.44 12.95
CA PRO A 237 -5.38 23.67 13.50
C PRO A 237 -5.71 24.93 12.71
N ASP A 238 -6.01 24.81 11.41
CA ASP A 238 -6.44 25.90 10.52
C ASP A 238 -7.93 26.26 10.69
N GLY A 239 -8.63 25.59 11.61
CA GLY A 239 -10.05 25.77 11.84
C GLY A 239 -10.95 24.92 10.94
N GLN A 240 -10.39 24.16 9.99
CA GLN A 240 -11.20 23.33 9.11
C GLN A 240 -11.77 22.12 9.85
N LYS A 241 -13.05 21.84 9.61
CA LYS A 241 -13.76 20.68 10.15
C LYS A 241 -13.85 19.58 9.10
N LEU A 242 -13.59 18.34 9.51
CA LEU A 242 -13.73 17.15 8.66
C LEU A 242 -14.77 16.20 9.22
N CYS A 243 -15.68 15.74 8.37
CA CYS A 243 -16.68 14.71 8.64
C CYS A 243 -16.95 13.90 7.36
N GLY A 244 -17.69 12.79 7.46
CA GLY A 244 -17.98 11.87 6.38
C GLY A 244 -16.99 10.70 6.29
N VAL A 245 -16.93 10.06 5.13
CA VAL A 245 -16.06 8.90 4.87
C VAL A 245 -14.84 9.35 4.07
N LEU A 246 -13.68 9.40 4.72
CA LEU A 246 -12.43 9.90 4.10
C LEU A 246 -11.31 8.84 4.04
N GLY A 247 -11.62 7.57 4.27
CA GLY A 247 -10.64 6.48 4.18
C GLY A 247 -9.89 6.47 2.83
N GLY A 248 -8.57 6.26 2.89
CA GLY A 248 -7.67 6.27 1.74
C GLY A 248 -7.19 7.65 1.29
N ASN A 249 -7.78 8.74 1.80
CA ASN A 249 -7.33 10.09 1.48
C ASN A 249 -6.04 10.46 2.23
N ARG A 250 -5.39 11.52 1.76
CA ARG A 250 -4.22 12.12 2.37
C ARG A 250 -4.37 13.63 2.45
N LYS A 251 -3.86 14.20 3.54
CA LYS A 251 -3.79 15.65 3.73
C LYS A 251 -2.44 16.05 4.31
N TYR A 252 -2.03 17.30 4.11
CA TYR A 252 -0.84 17.87 4.71
C TYR A 252 -1.23 19.10 5.53
N ILE A 253 -0.59 19.28 6.67
CA ILE A 253 -0.75 20.45 7.55
C ILE A 253 0.64 21.02 7.81
N GLU A 254 0.80 22.33 7.70
CA GLU A 254 2.06 22.99 8.04
C GLU A 254 2.21 23.10 9.54
N PHE A 255 3.41 22.83 10.07
CA PHE A 255 3.70 23.16 11.45
C PHE A 255 3.75 24.69 11.59
N PRO A 256 3.07 25.27 12.60
CA PRO A 256 3.17 26.70 12.87
C PRO A 256 4.63 27.11 13.11
N SER A 257 4.97 28.33 12.70
CA SER A 257 6.31 28.89 12.94
C SER A 257 6.53 29.32 14.38
N SER A 258 5.44 29.60 15.12
CA SER A 258 5.47 30.11 16.49
C SER A 258 5.45 29.02 17.58
N THR A 259 5.10 27.78 17.24
CA THR A 259 5.02 26.68 18.21
C THR A 259 5.57 25.37 17.63
N ASP A 260 5.99 24.49 18.53
CA ASP A 260 6.38 23.11 18.18
C ASP A 260 5.21 22.13 18.35
N GLU A 261 3.98 22.63 18.50
CA GLU A 261 2.80 21.81 18.76
C GLU A 261 1.69 22.09 17.76
N LEU A 262 1.18 21.01 17.14
CA LEU A 262 -0.07 21.00 16.40
C LEU A 262 -1.15 20.32 17.26
N VAL A 263 -2.32 20.93 17.35
CA VAL A 263 -3.45 20.39 18.12
C VAL A 263 -4.60 20.08 17.18
N ILE A 264 -5.00 18.81 17.13
CA ILE A 264 -6.16 18.32 16.39
C ILE A 264 -7.20 17.87 17.40
N THR A 265 -8.47 18.23 17.21
CA THR A 265 -9.52 17.91 18.17
C THR A 265 -10.66 17.15 17.51
N SER A 266 -11.03 16.00 18.06
CA SER A 266 -12.27 15.31 17.70
C SER A 266 -13.39 15.85 18.58
N VAL A 267 -14.55 16.10 18.00
CA VAL A 267 -15.78 16.47 18.71
C VAL A 267 -16.86 15.47 18.32
N GLY A 268 -17.60 14.99 19.32
CA GLY A 268 -18.69 14.05 19.14
C GLY A 268 -18.35 12.62 19.60
N PRO A 269 -19.34 11.90 20.14
CA PRO A 269 -19.13 10.55 20.70
C PRO A 269 -19.12 9.44 19.64
N SER A 270 -19.60 9.71 18.43
CA SER A 270 -19.84 8.70 17.37
C SER A 270 -18.77 8.66 16.28
N ASN A 271 -17.60 9.22 16.55
CA ASN A 271 -16.49 9.22 15.61
C ASN A 271 -15.85 7.83 15.50
N SER A 272 -15.30 7.51 14.33
CA SER A 272 -14.47 6.32 14.12
C SER A 272 -13.37 6.64 13.13
N PHE A 273 -12.11 6.66 13.57
CA PHE A 273 -11.00 6.88 12.66
C PHE A 273 -9.68 6.30 13.17
N ASN A 274 -8.83 5.99 12.20
CA ASN A 274 -7.42 5.67 12.40
C ASN A 274 -6.63 6.45 11.35
N ILE A 275 -5.94 7.49 11.78
CA ILE A 275 -5.16 8.39 10.92
C ILE A 275 -3.69 8.16 11.24
N GLN A 276 -2.89 7.75 10.25
CA GLN A 276 -1.44 7.73 10.41
C GLN A 276 -0.90 9.15 10.18
N VAL A 277 -0.06 9.62 11.09
CA VAL A 277 0.61 10.91 10.97
C VAL A 277 2.10 10.71 10.73
N THR A 278 2.66 11.44 9.78
CA THR A 278 4.11 11.46 9.49
C THR A 278 4.59 12.91 9.43
N GLN A 279 5.54 13.25 10.27
CA GLN A 279 6.25 14.52 10.28
C GLN A 279 7.35 14.46 9.22
N LEU A 280 7.27 15.35 8.23
CA LEU A 280 8.15 15.39 7.07
C LEU A 280 9.02 16.64 7.09
N PRO A 281 10.27 16.53 6.60
CA PRO A 281 11.08 17.70 6.33
C PRO A 281 10.50 18.51 5.18
N GLY A 282 10.54 19.83 5.28
CA GLY A 282 10.06 20.74 4.24
C GLY A 282 10.57 22.16 4.47
N PRO A 283 10.26 23.13 3.61
CA PRO A 283 10.49 24.53 3.94
C PRO A 283 9.52 24.90 5.08
N CYS A 284 10.03 24.97 6.30
CA CYS A 284 9.39 25.75 7.35
C CYS A 284 9.48 27.18 6.84
N ASP A 285 8.37 27.87 6.61
CA ASP A 285 8.47 29.30 6.34
C ASP A 285 9.01 30.00 7.61
N LEU A 286 10.32 30.11 7.66
CA LEU A 286 11.07 30.95 8.60
C LEU A 286 11.50 32.20 7.84
N SER A 287 10.56 32.84 7.14
CA SER A 287 10.66 34.20 6.57
C SER A 287 12.07 34.63 6.13
N ALA A 288 12.71 33.82 5.27
CA ALA A 288 13.98 34.14 4.62
C ALA A 288 13.79 34.17 3.11
N ALA A 289 12.79 34.93 2.68
CA ALA A 289 12.77 35.62 1.39
C ALA A 289 12.45 37.13 1.57
N SER A 290 12.62 37.68 2.76
CA SER A 290 12.77 39.14 2.94
C SER A 290 14.21 39.51 2.59
N ASN A 291 14.50 39.54 1.28
CA ASN A 291 15.51 40.37 0.60
C ASN A 291 15.74 39.84 -0.81
N PHE A 292 14.70 39.95 -1.65
CA PHE A 292 14.91 40.18 -3.08
C PHE A 292 14.02 41.33 -3.50
N THR A 293 14.50 42.55 -3.26
CA THR A 293 14.12 43.71 -4.07
C THR A 293 14.62 43.46 -5.49
N GLY A 294 13.78 42.85 -6.31
CA GLY A 294 13.99 42.69 -7.74
C GLY A 294 12.80 43.26 -8.47
N THR A 295 12.92 44.52 -8.87
CA THR A 295 11.99 45.27 -9.72
C THR A 295 11.54 44.45 -10.94
N VAL A 296 10.23 44.46 -11.19
CA VAL A 296 9.57 43.97 -12.41
C VAL A 296 10.04 44.78 -13.63
N PRO A 297 10.53 44.16 -14.70
CA PRO A 297 10.51 44.76 -16.03
C PRO A 297 9.32 44.22 -16.82
N SER A 298 8.54 45.17 -17.31
CA SER A 298 7.42 45.01 -18.24
C SER A 298 7.90 44.45 -19.59
N GLY A 299 7.13 43.50 -20.14
CA GLY A 299 7.03 43.25 -21.58
C GLY A 299 8.09 42.34 -22.21
N GLY A 300 7.65 41.17 -22.70
CA GLY A 300 8.48 40.29 -23.53
C GLY A 300 7.74 39.05 -24.01
N ARG A 301 7.61 38.91 -25.33
CA ARG A 301 6.75 37.98 -26.09
C ARG A 301 7.27 36.54 -26.15
N PHE A 302 6.33 35.59 -26.28
CA PHE A 302 6.47 34.17 -26.63
C PHE A 302 7.75 33.77 -27.41
N THR A 303 8.41 32.66 -27.00
CA THR A 303 8.65 31.51 -27.89
C THR A 303 8.90 30.22 -27.10
N ASN A 304 8.51 29.11 -27.73
CA ASN A 304 8.46 27.73 -27.25
C ASN A 304 9.77 27.02 -27.62
N ARG A 305 10.43 26.27 -26.71
CA ARG A 305 11.38 25.20 -27.09
C ARG A 305 11.59 24.15 -25.99
N LYS A 306 11.51 22.90 -26.43
CA LYS A 306 11.63 21.64 -25.68
C LYS A 306 13.08 21.29 -25.28
N ASN A 307 13.18 20.49 -24.21
CA ASN A 307 14.20 19.47 -23.88
C ASN A 307 15.68 19.88 -23.76
N LYS A 308 16.24 19.73 -22.54
CA LYS A 308 17.26 18.68 -22.26
C LYS A 308 17.59 18.58 -20.76
N MET A 309 17.45 17.38 -20.22
CA MET A 309 18.20 16.89 -19.05
C MET A 309 19.71 16.91 -19.36
N ASN A 310 20.53 17.45 -18.46
CA ASN A 310 21.66 16.71 -17.87
C ASN A 310 22.41 17.49 -16.77
N SER A 311 22.64 16.76 -15.68
CA SER A 311 23.81 16.75 -14.79
C SER A 311 24.57 18.06 -14.50
N PHE A 312 24.50 18.52 -13.25
CA PHE A 312 25.56 19.33 -12.65
C PHE A 312 26.28 18.53 -11.56
N LEU A 313 27.51 18.13 -11.90
CA LEU A 313 28.54 17.70 -10.97
C LEU A 313 29.08 18.93 -10.22
N ILE A 314 29.31 18.72 -8.93
CA ILE A 314 29.85 19.64 -7.94
C ILE A 314 31.27 20.07 -8.33
N LYS A 315 31.53 21.37 -8.49
CA LYS A 315 32.88 21.94 -8.36
C LYS A 315 32.95 22.75 -7.06
N LYS A 316 33.74 22.25 -6.11
CA LYS A 316 34.17 22.96 -4.91
C LYS A 316 35.32 23.89 -5.26
N SER A 317 35.21 25.13 -4.81
CA SER A 317 36.26 26.14 -4.71
C SER A 317 37.37 25.70 -3.73
N GLY A 318 38.59 26.16 -3.96
CA GLY A 318 39.72 26.02 -3.02
C GLY A 318 40.96 26.75 -3.51
N ASN A 319 41.16 27.97 -2.99
CA ASN A 319 42.24 28.93 -3.21
C ASN A 319 43.66 28.39 -3.00
N ILE A 320 44.65 29.08 -3.59
CA ILE A 320 45.78 29.82 -2.91
C ILE A 320 46.97 29.94 -3.88
N PHE A 321 47.37 31.19 -4.17
CA PHE A 321 48.66 31.61 -4.76
C PHE A 321 49.75 31.63 -3.66
N PRO A 322 51.06 31.46 -3.96
CA PRO A 322 51.85 32.60 -4.41
C PRO A 322 53.02 32.32 -5.39
N GLU A 323 53.39 33.42 -6.07
CA GLU A 323 54.72 33.84 -6.54
C GLU A 323 55.67 32.86 -7.27
N LYS A 324 56.08 33.25 -8.50
CA LYS A 324 57.39 33.88 -8.71
C LYS A 324 57.61 34.39 -10.15
N SER A 325 58.12 35.62 -10.20
CA SER A 325 59.12 36.22 -11.11
C SER A 325 59.06 36.01 -12.63
N GLY A 326 58.90 37.14 -13.33
CA GLY A 326 59.82 37.60 -14.38
C GLY A 326 59.58 37.06 -15.79
N ASN A 327 59.15 37.92 -16.72
CA ASN A 327 60.10 38.70 -17.53
C ASN A 327 59.37 39.72 -18.41
N ILE A 328 60.05 40.85 -18.57
CA ILE A 328 59.73 41.96 -19.46
C ILE A 328 60.07 41.53 -20.90
N ASN A 329 59.22 41.86 -21.87
CA ASN A 329 59.66 42.55 -23.08
C ASN A 329 58.51 43.18 -23.85
N HIS A 330 58.68 44.49 -24.04
CA HIS A 330 58.11 45.31 -25.10
C HIS A 330 58.21 44.61 -26.48
N ILE A 331 57.22 44.83 -27.35
CA ILE A 331 57.40 45.62 -28.59
C ILE A 331 56.02 45.98 -29.14
N ARG A 332 56.00 47.19 -29.68
CA ARG A 332 54.92 47.99 -30.26
C ARG A 332 54.62 47.60 -31.72
N ASP A 333 53.51 48.18 -32.19
CA ASP A 333 53.16 48.52 -33.57
C ASP A 333 52.58 47.42 -34.46
N SER A 334 51.25 47.37 -34.61
CA SER A 334 50.50 48.07 -35.69
C SER A 334 49.01 47.79 -35.58
#